data_AF-A0A448UXB2-F1
#
_entry.id   AF-A0A448UXB2-F1
#
_cell.length_a   1.000
_cell.length_b   1.000
_cell.length_c   1.000
_cell.angle_alpha   90.00
_cell.angle_beta   90.00
_cell.angle_gamma   90.00
#
_symmetry.space_group_name_H-M   'P 1'
#
loop_
_entity.id
_entity.type
_entity.pdbx_description
1 polymer ?
#
loop_
_entity_poly.entity_id
_entity_poly.type
_entity_poly.pdbx_seq_one_letter_code
_entity_poly.pdbx_strand_id
1 'polypeptide(L)' 'MAITTVKATGLTCNHCAMSVSEEVGEVPGVTGVNVDVVKDGVSTVTIEHEGTLNAQAVADAIVEAGFTPAA' A
#
# COMPACT_ATOMS: atom_id res chain seq x y z
N MET A 1 11.80 13.09 3.81
CA MET A 1 10.42 12.89 3.34
C MET A 1 10.32 12.75 1.82
N ALA A 2 9.88 11.59 1.35
CA ALA A 2 9.58 11.28 -0.05
C ALA A 2 8.23 10.55 -0.14
N ILE A 3 7.63 10.54 -1.33
CA ILE A 3 6.35 9.89 -1.59
C ILE A 3 6.56 8.83 -2.66
N THR A 4 5.96 7.66 -2.46
CA THR A 4 5.97 6.56 -3.42
C THR A 4 4.56 6.04 -3.59
N THR A 5 4.12 5.93 -4.84
CA THR A 5 2.80 5.40 -5.19
C THR A 5 2.93 4.02 -5.76
N VAL A 6 2.12 3.10 -5.25
CA VAL A 6 2.00 1.73 -5.74
C VAL A 6 0.55 1.45 -6.08
N LYS A 7 0.32 0.60 -7.06
CA LYS A 7 -1.03 0.18 -7.45
C LYS A 7 -1.34 -1.15 -6.80
N ALA A 8 -2.60 -1.36 -6.45
CA ALA A 8 -3.08 -2.63 -5.92
C ALA A 8 -4.44 -2.95 -6.54
N THR A 9 -4.68 -4.24 -6.74
CA THR A 9 -5.95 -4.76 -7.30
C THR A 9 -6.63 -5.68 -6.30
N GLY A 10 -7.97 -5.77 -6.39
CA GLY A 10 -8.78 -6.62 -5.50
C GLY A 10 -9.32 -5.89 -4.25
N LEU A 11 -8.88 -4.65 -4.02
CA LEU A 11 -9.44 -3.77 -2.99
C LEU A 11 -10.89 -3.40 -3.37
N THR A 12 -11.87 -4.07 -2.77
CA THR A 12 -13.30 -3.88 -3.06
C THR A 12 -14.09 -3.23 -1.92
N CYS A 13 -13.42 -2.98 -0.78
CA CYS A 13 -14.05 -2.56 0.47
C CYS A 13 -13.15 -1.62 1.29
N ASN A 14 -13.73 -0.78 2.15
CA ASN A 14 -12.95 0.15 2.98
C ASN A 14 -12.11 -0.58 4.04
N HIS A 15 -12.54 -1.75 4.52
CA HIS A 15 -11.71 -2.60 5.40
C HIS A 15 -10.48 -3.16 4.69
N CYS A 16 -10.61 -3.48 3.41
CA CYS A 16 -9.53 -3.96 2.56
C CYS A 16 -8.41 -2.91 2.49
N ALA A 17 -8.80 -1.63 2.41
CA ALA A 17 -7.88 -0.49 2.44
C ALA A 17 -7.17 -0.35 3.79
N MET A 18 -7.92 -0.54 4.89
CA MET A 18 -7.36 -0.48 6.25
C MET A 18 -6.29 -1.55 6.44
N SER A 19 -6.58 -2.80 6.05
CA SER A 19 -5.59 -3.89 6.13
C SER A 19 -4.33 -3.57 5.35
N VAL A 20 -4.42 -3.08 4.11
CA VAL A 20 -3.23 -2.66 3.35
C VAL A 20 -2.49 -1.51 4.04
N SER A 21 -3.21 -0.52 4.59
CA SER A 21 -2.56 0.60 5.27
C SER A 21 -1.87 0.22 6.58
N GLU A 22 -2.39 -0.77 7.31
CA GLU A 22 -1.76 -1.31 8.52
C GLU A 22 -0.45 -2.03 8.15
N GLU A 23 -0.51 -3.03 7.27
CA GLU A 23 0.67 -3.82 6.87
C GLU A 23 1.76 -2.96 6.22
N VAL A 24 1.39 -2.03 5.32
CA VAL A 24 2.35 -1.12 4.68
C VAL A 24 2.88 -0.08 5.67
N GLY A 25 2.08 0.30 6.67
CA GLY A 25 2.50 1.21 7.75
C GLY A 25 3.57 0.61 8.67
N GLU A 26 3.65 -0.71 8.75
CA GLU A 26 4.69 -1.43 9.51
C GLU A 26 6.04 -1.50 8.79
N VAL A 27 6.09 -1.15 7.50
CA VAL A 27 7.34 -1.14 6.74
C VAL A 27 8.29 -0.06 7.29
N PRO A 28 9.55 -0.41 7.61
CA PRO A 28 10.51 0.55 8.15
C PRO A 28 10.70 1.78 7.27
N GLY A 29 10.57 2.95 7.89
CA GLY A 29 10.70 4.24 7.21
C GLY A 29 9.38 4.81 6.69
N VAL A 30 8.29 4.04 6.67
CA VAL A 30 6.96 4.58 6.36
C VAL A 30 6.48 5.48 7.50
N THR A 31 5.99 6.66 7.12
CA THR A 31 5.45 7.67 8.04
C THR A 31 3.97 7.96 7.79
N GLY A 32 3.45 7.55 6.65
CA GLY A 32 2.04 7.72 6.28
C GLY A 32 1.64 6.83 5.12
N VAL A 33 0.39 6.35 5.14
CA VAL A 33 -0.18 5.55 4.05
C VAL A 33 -1.58 6.06 3.76
N ASN A 34 -1.87 6.36 2.49
CA ASN A 34 -3.20 6.69 2.01
C ASN A 34 -3.60 5.70 0.93
N VAL A 35 -4.80 5.13 1.04
CA VAL A 35 -5.31 4.15 0.08
C VAL A 35 -6.56 4.68 -0.60
N ASP A 36 -6.45 4.94 -1.90
CA ASP A 36 -7.55 5.32 -2.78
C ASP A 36 -8.15 4.06 -3.40
N VAL A 37 -9.23 3.57 -2.79
CA VAL A 37 -9.92 2.36 -3.26
C VAL A 37 -10.76 2.66 -4.49
N VAL A 38 -10.48 1.93 -5.57
CA VAL A 38 -11.33 1.89 -6.76
C VAL A 38 -11.99 0.52 -6.81
N LYS A 39 -13.29 0.47 -6.49
CA LYS A 39 -14.09 -0.75 -6.53
C LYS A 39 -14.07 -1.32 -7.95
N ASP A 40 -13.78 -2.63 -8.08
CA ASP A 40 -13.65 -3.34 -9.36
C ASP A 40 -12.55 -2.79 -10.29
N GLY A 41 -11.59 -2.04 -9.75
CA GLY A 41 -10.52 -1.41 -10.51
C GLY A 41 -9.15 -1.51 -9.85
N VAL A 42 -8.26 -0.65 -10.32
CA VAL A 42 -6.92 -0.49 -9.77
C VAL A 42 -6.95 0.60 -8.72
N SER A 43 -6.73 0.22 -7.47
CA SER A 43 -6.60 1.14 -6.35
C SER A 43 -5.18 1.68 -6.27
N THR A 44 -5.04 2.88 -5.72
CA THR A 44 -3.74 3.54 -5.55
C THR A 44 -3.39 3.60 -4.08
N VAL A 45 -2.18 3.17 -3.72
CA VAL A 45 -1.64 3.27 -2.37
C VAL A 45 -0.50 4.28 -2.42
N THR A 46 -0.68 5.40 -1.74
CA THR A 46 0.30 6.46 -1.59
C THR A 46 1.02 6.29 -0.26
N ILE A 47 2.35 6.19 -0.31
CA ILE A 47 3.19 5.89 0.84
C ILE A 47 4.13 7.07 1.05
N GLU A 48 4.05 7.68 2.22
CA GLU A 48 4.97 8.71 2.68
C GLU A 48 6.04 8.03 3.51
N HIS A 49 7.31 8.33 3.24
CA HIS A 49 8.44 7.72 3.94
C HIS A 49 9.64 8.64 4.10
N GLU A 50 10.49 8.27 5.05
CA GLU A 50 11.76 8.90 5.35
C GLU A 50 12.91 7.99 4.92
N GLY A 51 13.82 8.50 4.08
CA GLY A 51 14.97 7.75 3.61
C GLY A 51 14.66 6.88 2.38
N THR A 52 15.22 5.67 2.37
CA THR A 52 15.03 4.72 1.25
C THR A 52 13.96 3.72 1.60
N LEU A 53 12.86 3.72 0.85
CA LEU A 53 11.79 2.73 0.98
C LEU A 53 12.19 1.43 0.28
N ASN A 54 12.01 0.31 0.97
CA ASN A 54 12.18 -1.01 0.36
C ASN A 54 10.92 -1.39 -0.41
N ALA A 55 10.95 -1.23 -1.74
CA ALA A 55 9.83 -1.57 -2.61
C ALA A 55 9.40 -3.04 -2.52
N GLN A 56 10.33 -3.96 -2.22
CA GLN A 56 10.01 -5.37 -2.04
C GLN A 56 9.21 -5.58 -0.75
N ALA A 57 9.62 -4.94 0.35
CA ALA A 57 8.88 -5.03 1.63
C ALA A 57 7.46 -4.47 1.51
N VAL A 58 7.27 -3.39 0.74
CA VAL A 58 5.94 -2.85 0.45
C VAL A 58 5.10 -3.83 -0.37
N ALA A 59 5.70 -4.46 -1.39
CA ALA A 59 5.00 -5.46 -2.20
C ALA A 59 4.60 -6.69 -1.36
N ASP A 60 5.50 -7.16 -0.49
CA ASP A 60 5.24 -8.29 0.41
C ASP A 60 4.12 -7.94 1.41
N ALA A 61 4.12 -6.74 1.99
CA ALA A 61 3.04 -6.26 2.87
C ALA A 61 1.67 -6.23 2.16
N ILE A 62 1.62 -5.82 0.88
CA ILE A 62 0.38 -5.84 0.09
C ILE A 62 -0.10 -7.28 -0.15
N VAL A 63 0.82 -8.22 -0.35
CA VAL A 63 0.51 -9.66 -0.52
C VAL A 63 0.05 -10.28 0.80
N GLU A 64 0.66 -9.92 1.92
CA GLU A 64 0.26 -10.35 3.27
C GLU A 64 -1.14 -9.84 3.64
N ALA A 65 -1.47 -8.60 3.23
CA ALA A 65 -2.84 -8.06 3.32
C ALA A 65 -3.86 -8.80 2.42
N GLY A 66 -3.40 -9.69 1.54
CA GLY A 66 -4.24 -10.51 0.65
C GLY A 66 -4.55 -9.88 -0.71
N PHE A 67 -3.77 -8.89 -1.13
CA PHE A 67 -3.96 -8.18 -2.41
C PHE A 67 -2.76 -8.36 -3.35
N THR A 68 -2.97 -7.98 -4.61
CA THR A 68 -1.91 -8.12 -5.62
C THR A 68 -1.34 -6.73 -5.93
N PRO A 69 -0.04 -6.49 -5.68
CA PRO A 69 0.60 -5.27 -6.16
C PRO A 69 0.60 -5.28 -7.70
N ALA A 70 0.15 -4.19 -8.28
CA ALA A 70 0.13 -3.96 -9.72
C ALA A 70 1.29 -3.03 -10.12
N ALA A 71 1.92 -3.34 -11.25
CA ALA A 71 3.01 -2.56 -11.83
C ALA A 71 2.56 -1.20 -12.40
#